data_AF-A0A846DWH1-F1
#
_entry.id   AF-A0A846DWH1-F1
#
_cell.length_a   1.000
_cell.length_b   1.000
_cell.length_c   1.000
_cell.angle_alpha   90.00
_cell.angle_beta   90.00
_cell.angle_gamma   90.00
#
_symmetry.space_group_name_H-M   'P 1'
#
loop_
_entity.id
_entity.type
_entity.pdbx_description
1 polymer ?
#
loop_
_entity_poly.entity_id
_entity_poly.type
_entity_poly.pdbx_seq_one_letter_code
_entity_poly.pdbx_strand_id
1 'polypeptide(L)'
;MLERPIIMMVEAKPENLNAGLGQCAAEMVAAQIFNQQPDQIIYGCVTNGELWKFLKLQNTDLTIDLDAYSLEPIERLLGILIYLACEG
;
A
#
# COMPACT_ATOMS: atom_id res chain seq x y z
N MET A 1 7.43 10.23 13.95
CA MET A 1 8.16 8.98 14.26
C MET A 1 7.30 7.83 13.76
N LEU A 2 7.88 6.78 13.16
CA LEU A 2 7.10 5.61 12.78
C LEU A 2 6.77 4.82 14.06
N GLU A 3 5.52 4.39 14.17
CA GLU A 3 5.04 3.59 15.30
C GLU A 3 4.76 2.16 14.83
N ARG A 4 4.95 1.22 15.75
CA ARG A 4 4.67 -0.19 15.49
C ARG A 4 3.26 -0.52 15.99
N PRO A 5 2.52 -1.38 15.27
CA PRO A 5 2.95 -2.07 14.06
C PRO A 5 2.62 -1.29 12.76
N ILE A 6 3.53 -1.37 11.78
CA ILE A 6 3.26 -0.99 10.40
C ILE A 6 2.48 -2.13 9.73
N ILE A 7 1.24 -1.86 9.32
CA ILE A 7 0.38 -2.88 8.68
C ILE A 7 0.21 -2.67 7.17
N MET A 8 0.50 -1.47 6.66
CA MET A 8 0.32 -1.11 5.27
C MET A 8 1.42 -0.18 4.76
N MET A 9 1.89 -0.41 3.53
CA MET A 9 2.82 0.43 2.78
C MET A 9 2.20 0.86 1.45
N VAL A 10 2.45 2.09 1.01
CA VAL A 10 1.97 2.62 -0.27
C VAL A 10 3.12 3.26 -1.03
N GLU A 11 3.38 2.78 -2.23
CA GLU A 11 4.42 3.26 -3.14
C GLU A 11 3.77 3.95 -4.35
N ALA A 12 4.08 5.23 -4.56
CA ALA A 12 3.54 6.00 -5.68
C ALA A 12 4.49 5.96 -6.89
N LYS A 13 4.02 5.45 -8.04
CA LYS A 13 4.76 5.40 -9.32
C LYS A 13 3.95 6.02 -10.46
N PRO A 14 4.40 7.14 -11.06
CA PRO A 14 3.59 7.90 -12.02
C PRO A 14 3.39 7.20 -13.37
N GLU A 15 4.38 6.48 -13.88
CA GLU A 15 4.31 5.89 -15.23
C GLU A 15 4.06 4.39 -15.20
N ASN A 16 4.84 3.64 -14.42
CA ASN A 16 4.85 2.19 -14.46
C ASN A 16 4.72 1.60 -13.06
N LEU A 17 3.52 1.12 -12.75
CA LEU A 17 3.20 0.40 -11.50
C LEU A 17 4.13 -0.79 -11.27
N ASN A 18 4.49 -1.52 -12.32
CA ASN A 18 5.34 -2.70 -12.18
C ASN A 18 6.76 -2.32 -11.74
N ALA A 19 7.24 -1.13 -12.11
CA ALA A 19 8.55 -0.64 -11.65
C ALA A 19 8.58 -0.32 -10.15
N GLY A 20 7.42 -0.15 -9.50
CA GLY A 20 7.30 0.09 -8.06
C GLY A 20 7.16 -1.17 -7.21
N LEU A 21 6.81 -2.32 -7.80
CA LEU A 21 6.54 -3.55 -7.05
C LEU A 21 7.74 -3.99 -6.20
N GLY A 22 8.95 -3.94 -6.76
CA GLY A 22 10.17 -4.31 -6.03
C GLY A 22 10.50 -3.37 -4.88
N GLN A 23 10.21 -2.07 -5.04
CA GLN A 23 10.44 -1.07 -3.98
C GLN A 23 9.43 -1.25 -2.86
N CYS A 24 8.13 -1.37 -3.19
CA CYS A 24 7.08 -1.65 -2.23
C CYS A 24 7.35 -2.95 -1.44
N ALA A 25 7.77 -4.02 -2.12
CA ALA A 25 8.14 -5.27 -1.46
C ALA A 25 9.32 -5.11 -0.50
N ALA A 26 10.36 -4.35 -0.87
CA ALA A 26 11.51 -4.11 0.00
C ALA A 26 11.11 -3.33 1.27
N GLU A 27 10.21 -2.36 1.14
CA GLU A 27 9.66 -1.62 2.27
C GLU A 27 8.78 -2.49 3.17
N MET A 28 7.98 -3.40 2.61
CA MET A 28 7.19 -4.36 3.38
C MET A 28 8.10 -5.28 4.22
N VAL A 29 9.21 -5.74 3.66
CA VAL A 29 10.22 -6.51 4.40
C VAL A 29 10.83 -5.67 5.52
N ALA A 30 11.19 -4.41 5.24
CA ALA A 30 11.70 -3.50 6.27
C ALA A 30 10.67 -3.27 7.40
N ALA A 31 9.39 -3.14 7.07
CA ALA A 31 8.29 -3.03 8.03
C ALA A 31 8.15 -4.29 8.89
N GLN A 32 8.32 -5.49 8.34
CA GLN A 32 8.28 -6.75 9.11
C GLN A 32 9.42 -6.82 10.12
N ILE A 33 10.63 -6.43 9.70
CA ILE A 33 11.81 -6.35 10.57
C ILE A 33 11.57 -5.31 11.67
N PHE A 34 11.09 -4.13 11.29
CA PHE A 34 10.80 -3.05 12.22
C PHE A 34 9.75 -3.49 13.24
N ASN A 35 8.69 -4.18 12.81
CA ASN A 35 7.60 -4.66 13.64
C ASN A 35 7.99 -5.78 14.61
N GLN A 36 9.11 -6.47 14.39
CA GLN A 36 9.58 -7.65 15.15
C GLN A 36 8.44 -8.63 15.49
N GLN A 37 7.46 -8.76 14.60
CA GLN A 37 6.33 -9.67 14.67
C GLN A 37 6.36 -10.51 13.40
N PRO A 38 7.06 -11.66 13.40
CA PRO A 38 7.37 -12.39 12.18
C PRO A 38 6.13 -12.91 11.45
N ASP A 39 5.06 -13.25 12.18
CA ASP A 39 3.80 -13.76 11.63
C ASP A 39 2.81 -12.66 11.20
N GLN A 40 3.18 -11.39 11.39
CA GLN A 40 2.33 -10.28 11.02
C GLN A 40 2.22 -10.13 9.50
N ILE A 41 1.00 -10.02 9.02
CA ILE A 41 0.72 -9.72 7.61
C ILE A 41 0.95 -8.23 7.38
N ILE A 42 1.67 -7.90 6.31
CA ILE A 42 1.88 -6.54 5.83
C ILE A 42 1.24 -6.42 4.45
N TYR A 43 0.40 -5.41 4.28
CA TYR A 43 -0.22 -5.10 3.00
C TYR A 43 0.60 -4.03 2.29
N GLY A 44 0.69 -4.13 0.98
CA GLY A 44 1.39 -3.19 0.13
C GLY A 44 0.48 -2.71 -0.99
N CYS A 45 0.73 -1.52 -1.48
CA CYS A 45 0.09 -1.03 -2.69
C CYS A 45 1.09 -0.26 -3.54
N VAL A 46 1.06 -0.47 -4.85
CA VAL A 46 1.67 0.45 -5.82
C VAL A 46 0.57 1.16 -6.58
N THR A 47 0.67 2.48 -6.69
CA THR A 47 -0.35 3.30 -7.38
C THR A 47 0.27 4.40 -8.23
N ASN A 48 -0.38 4.74 -9.35
CA ASN A 48 -0.07 5.96 -10.12
C ASN A 48 -1.09 7.09 -9.86
N GLY A 49 -1.93 6.92 -8.84
CA GLY A 49 -3.07 7.80 -8.53
C GLY A 49 -4.38 7.32 -9.14
N GLU A 50 -4.35 6.78 -10.36
CA GLU A 50 -5.54 6.32 -11.08
C GLU A 50 -5.76 4.81 -10.93
N LEU A 51 -4.67 4.06 -11.04
CA LEU A 51 -4.61 2.61 -11.02
C LEU A 51 -3.81 2.13 -9.82
N TRP A 52 -4.29 1.07 -9.18
CA TRP A 52 -3.75 0.54 -7.93
C TRP A 52 -3.50 -0.95 -8.08
N LYS A 53 -2.37 -1.42 -7.55
CA LYS A 53 -1.97 -2.84 -7.47
C LYS A 53 -1.63 -3.20 -6.05
N PHE A 54 -2.07 -4.37 -5.61
CA PHE A 54 -1.96 -4.77 -4.21
C PHE A 54 -0.94 -5.89 -4.00
N LEU A 55 -0.29 -5.85 -2.85
CA LEU A 55 0.69 -6.82 -2.39
C LEU A 55 0.33 -7.28 -0.98
N LYS A 56 0.72 -8.51 -0.65
CA LYS A 56 0.63 -9.05 0.70
C LYS A 56 1.92 -9.78 1.01
N LEU A 57 2.56 -9.43 2.12
CA LEU A 57 3.69 -10.15 2.69
C LEU A 57 3.24 -10.84 3.96
N GLN A 58 3.45 -12.14 4.04
CA GLN A 58 3.22 -12.94 5.24
C GLN A 58 4.40 -13.90 5.40
N ASN A 59 5.09 -13.84 6.54
CA ASN A 59 6.34 -14.58 6.74
C ASN A 59 7.38 -14.21 5.68
N THR A 60 7.61 -15.10 4.72
CA THR A 60 8.51 -14.88 3.56
C THR A 60 7.76 -14.93 2.23
N ASP A 61 6.44 -15.09 2.27
CA ASP A 61 5.60 -15.25 1.09
C ASP A 61 5.06 -13.90 0.65
N LEU A 62 5.55 -13.43 -0.50
CA LEU A 62 5.05 -12.24 -1.16
C LEU A 62 4.01 -12.64 -2.22
N THR A 63 2.77 -12.22 -2.02
CA THR A 63 1.70 -12.30 -3.01
C THR A 63 1.58 -10.96 -3.71
N ILE A 64 1.52 -10.98 -5.03
CA ILE A 64 1.29 -9.79 -5.87
C ILE A 64 0.03 -10.04 -6.67
N ASP A 65 -0.94 -9.14 -6.55
CA ASP A 65 -2.05 -9.08 -7.49
C ASP A 65 -1.57 -8.43 -8.79
N LEU A 66 -1.70 -9.15 -9.90
CA LEU A 66 -1.22 -8.69 -11.20
C LEU A 66 -2.18 -7.72 -11.86
N ASP A 67 -3.46 -7.75 -11.47
CA ASP A 67 -4.48 -6.85 -11.98
C ASP A 67 -4.26 -5.44 -11.44
N ALA A 68 -4.50 -4.46 -12.33
CA ALA A 68 -4.50 -3.05 -11.96
C ALA A 68 -5.95 -2.58 -11.88
N TYR A 69 -6.33 -2.06 -10.72
CA TYR A 69 -7.68 -1.60 -10.47
C TYR A 69 -7.73 -0.09 -10.62
N SER A 70 -8.60 0.43 -11.47
CA SER A 70 -8.93 1.84 -11.35
C SER A 70 -9.64 2.04 -10.03
N LEU A 71 -9.13 2.98 -9.25
CA LEU A 71 -9.82 3.37 -8.04
C LEU A 71 -10.90 4.37 -8.32
N GLU A 72 -11.02 4.99 -9.49
CA GLU A 72 -12.01 6.04 -9.64
C GLU A 72 -13.47 5.53 -9.50
N PRO A 73 -14.32 6.21 -8.73
CA PRO A 73 -13.94 7.09 -7.62
C PRO A 73 -13.92 6.30 -6.26
N ILE A 74 -12.76 6.02 -5.61
CA ILE A 74 -12.60 5.24 -4.31
C ILE A 74 -13.15 5.97 -3.10
N GLU A 75 -13.41 7.22 -3.26
CA GLU A 75 -14.61 7.83 -2.79
C GLU A 75 -15.08 8.53 -4.07
N ARG A 76 -16.18 9.26 -4.18
CA ARG A 76 -15.96 10.50 -4.95
C ARG A 76 -14.80 11.15 -4.16
N LEU A 77 -13.58 11.11 -4.72
CA LEU A 77 -12.38 10.42 -4.17
C LEU A 77 -11.71 11.14 -3.05
N LEU A 78 -11.69 10.51 -1.93
CA LEU A 78 -11.65 11.08 -0.65
C LEU A 78 -12.92 11.94 -0.67
N GLY A 79 -13.14 13.04 -1.43
CA GLY A 79 -14.35 13.89 -1.70
C GLY A 79 -15.31 14.16 -0.53
N ILE A 80 -14.99 13.55 0.59
CA ILE A 80 -15.79 12.77 1.55
C ILE A 80 -14.88 12.23 2.71
N LEU A 81 -13.61 11.79 2.53
CA LEU A 81 -12.56 11.59 3.59
C LEU A 81 -12.37 12.84 4.48
N ILE A 82 -13.14 13.85 4.20
CA ILE A 82 -12.92 14.91 3.28
C ILE A 82 -14.36 15.40 2.94
N TYR A 83 -14.68 16.53 2.31
CA TYR A 83 -15.34 17.53 3.16
C TYR A 83 -14.53 17.77 4.47
N LEU A 84 -13.23 17.64 4.23
CA LEU A 84 -12.01 17.85 4.98
C LEU A 84 -11.58 16.91 6.11
N ALA A 85 -12.34 15.92 6.60
CA ALA A 85 -12.19 15.46 8.00
C ALA A 85 -12.56 16.57 9.02
N CYS A 86 -13.38 17.53 8.59
CA CYS A 86 -13.41 18.88 9.19
C CYS A 86 -14.72 19.66 9.12
N GLU A 87 -15.61 19.46 8.15
CA GLU A 87 -16.67 20.48 7.90
C GLU A 87 -18.10 19.94 7.91
N GLY A 88 -18.25 18.70 8.36
CA GLY A 88 -19.21 18.46 9.43
C GLY A 88 -18.63 18.96 10.75
#